data_AF-A0A0G1CL97-F1
#
_entry.id   AF-A0A0G1CL97-F1
#
_cell.length_a   1.000
_cell.length_b   1.000
_cell.length_c   1.000
_cell.angle_alpha   90.00
_cell.angle_beta   90.00
_cell.angle_gamma   90.00
#
_symmetry.space_group_name_H-M   'P 1'
#
loop_
_entity.id
_entity.type
_entity.pdbx_description
1 polymer ?
#
loop_
_entity_poly.entity_id
_entity_poly.type
_entity_poly.pdbx_seq_one_letter_code
_entity_poly.pdbx_strand_id
1 'polypeptide(L)'
;MCHMINVEVERHGNENVGGLMRRFSRKMQSSGVVRRVRGLRYHQRNLSDSKQKKEALNRLARTEKYMDLFKEGRKMPEKAKHR
;
A
#
# COMPACT_ATOMS: atom_id res chain seq x y z
N MET A 1 31.04 1.37 -1.96
CA MET A 1 30.38 0.15 -1.48
C MET A 1 28.95 0.50 -1.11
N CYS A 2 27.97 0.21 -1.97
CA CYS A 2 26.57 0.62 -1.76
C CYS A 2 25.96 -0.23 -0.65
N HIS A 3 25.82 0.34 0.55
CA HIS A 3 25.24 -0.33 1.70
C HIS A 3 23.72 -0.42 1.46
N MET A 4 23.24 -1.60 1.03
CA MET A 4 21.86 -1.79 0.56
C MET A 4 20.90 -2.06 1.72
N ILE A 5 20.80 -1.13 2.67
CA ILE A 5 19.83 -1.21 3.77
C ILE A 5 18.52 -0.55 3.32
N ASN A 6 17.46 -1.36 3.24
CA ASN A 6 16.12 -0.88 2.87
C ASN A 6 15.48 -0.02 3.97
N VAL A 7 15.66 -0.42 5.23
CA VAL A 7 15.12 0.28 6.41
C VAL A 7 16.05 0.05 7.59
N GLU A 8 16.51 1.15 8.19
CA GLU A 8 17.28 1.15 9.44
C GLU A 8 16.54 1.94 10.53
N VAL A 9 16.62 1.47 11.76
CA VAL A 9 16.13 2.19 12.94
C VAL A 9 17.11 1.98 14.08
N GLU A 10 17.70 3.08 14.55
CA GLU A 10 18.53 3.10 15.74
C GLU A 10 17.70 3.33 17.00
N ARG A 11 18.22 2.86 18.13
CA ARG A 11 17.63 3.12 19.45
C ARG A 11 18.04 4.50 19.92
N HIS A 12 17.09 5.26 20.45
CA HIS A 12 17.36 6.58 21.00
C HIS A 12 17.06 6.62 22.50
N GLY A 13 18.02 7.09 23.30
CA GLY A 13 17.89 7.23 24.76
C GLY A 13 17.41 5.96 25.49
N ASN A 14 16.52 6.12 26.48
CA ASN A 14 15.93 5.05 27.29
C ASN A 14 14.66 4.41 26.68
N GLU A 15 14.61 4.26 25.36
CA GLU A 15 13.45 3.64 24.72
C GLU A 15 13.31 2.16 25.09
N ASN A 16 12.08 1.69 25.35
CA ASN A 16 11.77 0.26 25.48
C ASN A 16 11.81 -0.46 24.11
N VAL A 17 12.26 -1.71 24.10
CA VAL A 17 12.34 -2.60 22.92
C VAL A 17 11.03 -2.65 22.13
N GLY A 18 9.87 -2.64 22.80
CA GLY A 18 8.56 -2.64 22.12
C GLY A 18 8.29 -1.38 21.29
N GLY A 19 8.76 -0.21 21.74
CA GLY A 19 8.67 1.04 20.98
C GLY A 19 9.50 1.00 19.70
N LEU A 20 10.71 0.46 19.82
CA LEU A 20 11.66 0.31 18.72
C LEU A 20 11.07 -0.59 17.62
N MET A 21 10.51 -1.73 18.01
CA MET A 21 9.86 -2.67 17.08
C MET A 21 8.66 -2.05 16.36
N ARG A 22 7.87 -1.22 17.05
CA ARG A 22 6.75 -0.51 16.43
C ARG A 22 7.22 0.51 15.40
N ARG A 23 8.30 1.26 15.68
CA ARG A 23 8.89 2.19 14.70
C ARG A 23 9.44 1.46 13.49
N PHE A 24 10.18 0.37 13.71
CA PHE A 24 10.67 -0.47 12.64
C PHE A 24 9.53 -0.99 11.77
N SER A 25 8.48 -1.53 12.39
CA SER A 25 7.31 -2.06 11.69
C SER A 25 6.62 -0.97 10.85
N ARG A 26 6.43 0.23 11.41
CA ARG A 26 5.84 1.36 10.69
C ARG A 26 6.72 1.81 9.52
N LYS A 27 8.03 1.95 9.73
CA LYS A 27 8.98 2.36 8.68
C LYS A 27 9.06 1.32 7.57
N MET A 28 9.01 0.03 7.90
CA MET A 28 8.91 -1.07 6.95
C MET A 28 7.61 -1.03 6.14
N GLN A 29 6.46 -0.81 6.79
CA GLN A 29 5.18 -0.68 6.09
C GLN A 29 5.16 0.53 5.14
N SER A 30 5.65 1.68 5.61
CA SER A 30 5.76 2.90 4.80
C SER A 30 6.75 2.76 3.64
N SER A 31 7.83 1.99 3.80
CA SER A 31 8.83 1.76 2.74
C SER A 31 8.25 1.08 1.51
N GLY A 32 7.14 0.34 1.65
CA GLY A 32 6.48 -0.36 0.55
C GLY A 32 7.32 -1.49 -0.09
N VAL A 33 8.49 -1.82 0.47
CA VAL A 33 9.44 -2.81 -0.08
C VAL A 33 8.78 -4.17 -0.27
N VAL A 34 8.01 -4.63 0.73
CA VAL A 34 7.28 -5.90 0.63
C VAL A 34 6.27 -5.90 -0.50
N ARG A 35 5.53 -4.79 -0.69
CA ARG A 35 4.55 -4.68 -1.78
C ARG A 35 5.25 -4.72 -3.14
N ARG A 36 6.39 -4.03 -3.27
CA ARG A 36 7.20 -4.01 -4.49
C ARG A 36 7.76 -5.41 -4.82
N VAL A 37 8.46 -6.05 -3.88
CA VAL A 37 9.06 -7.37 -4.09
C VAL A 37 8.00 -8.43 -4.40
N ARG A 38 6.83 -8.38 -3.74
CA ARG A 38 5.70 -9.26 -4.08
C ARG A 38 5.20 -9.05 -5.51
N GLY A 39 5.13 -7.80 -5.98
CA GLY A 39 4.73 -7.48 -7.34
C GLY A 39 5.74 -7.93 -8.40
N LEU A 40 7.05 -7.89 -8.08
CA LEU A 40 8.13 -8.31 -8.96
C LEU A 40 8.36 -9.83 -9.00
N ARG A 41 7.75 -10.59 -8.08
CA ARG A 41 8.00 -12.04 -7.92
C ARG A 41 7.72 -12.83 -9.20
N TYR A 42 6.70 -12.47 -9.95
CA TYR A 42 6.27 -13.19 -11.14
C TYR A 42 6.24 -12.25 -12.35
N HIS A 43 6.65 -12.77 -13.51
CA HIS A 43 6.58 -12.03 -14.76
C HIS A 43 5.13 -11.76 -15.15
N GLN A 44 4.82 -10.50 -15.46
CA GLN A 44 3.54 -10.07 -15.99
C GLN A 44 3.73 -9.53 -17.40
N ARG A 45 2.80 -9.86 -18.31
CA ARG A 45 2.77 -9.30 -19.66
C ARG A 45 2.48 -7.78 -19.59
N ASN A 46 3.11 -7.03 -20.49
CA ASN A 46 2.78 -5.62 -20.72
C ASN A 46 1.31 -5.45 -21.15
N LEU A 47 0.57 -4.62 -20.42
CA LEU A 47 -0.84 -4.31 -20.68
C LEU A 47 -0.97 -3.42 -21.91
N SER A 48 -1.99 -3.66 -22.73
CA SER A 48 -2.33 -2.76 -23.85
C SER A 48 -2.92 -1.43 -23.37
N ASP A 49 -2.79 -0.38 -24.18
CA ASP A 49 -3.26 0.96 -23.85
C ASP A 49 -4.75 1.00 -23.47
N SER A 50 -5.60 0.29 -24.23
CA SER A 50 -7.04 0.22 -23.94
C SER A 50 -7.32 -0.41 -22.58
N LYS A 51 -6.53 -1.41 -22.16
CA LYS A 51 -6.69 -2.04 -20.86
C LYS A 51 -6.26 -1.11 -19.73
N GLN A 52 -5.16 -0.37 -19.92
CA GLN A 52 -4.69 0.64 -18.97
C GLN A 52 -5.71 1.77 -18.79
N LYS A 53 -6.26 2.29 -19.91
CA LYS A 53 -7.32 3.33 -19.90
C LYS A 53 -8.57 2.85 -19.16
N LYS A 54 -9.02 1.62 -19.42
CA LYS A 54 -10.17 1.03 -18.70
C LYS A 54 -9.93 0.93 -17.20
N GLU A 55 -8.72 0.55 -16.77
CA GLU A 55 -8.39 0.48 -15.35
C GLU A 55 -8.36 1.87 -14.68
N ALA A 56 -7.85 2.88 -15.38
CA ALA A 56 -7.88 4.27 -14.92
C ALA A 56 -9.33 4.78 -14.75
N LEU A 57 -10.21 4.53 -15.72
CA LEU A 57 -11.63 4.87 -15.63
C LEU A 57 -12.32 4.19 -14.43
N ASN A 58 -12.04 2.91 -14.20
CA ASN A 58 -12.56 2.20 -13.03
C ASN A 58 -12.08 2.79 -11.70
N ARG A 59 -10.86 3.34 -11.66
CA ARG A 59 -10.31 3.99 -10.46
C ARG A 59 -11.05 5.30 -10.19
N LEU A 60 -11.23 6.13 -11.22
CA LEU A 60 -11.97 7.40 -11.12
C LEU A 60 -13.41 7.16 -10.65
N ALA A 61 -14.13 6.23 -11.26
CA ALA A 61 -15.50 5.90 -10.87
C ALA A 61 -15.61 5.41 -9.42
N ARG A 62 -14.61 4.68 -8.91
CA ARG A 62 -14.57 4.27 -7.49
C ARG A 62 -14.33 5.44 -6.56
N THR A 63 -13.46 6.37 -6.94
CA THR A 63 -13.19 7.59 -6.18
C THR A 63 -14.42 8.46 -6.11
N GLU A 64 -15.11 8.68 -7.23
CA GLU A 64 -16.36 9.45 -7.29
C GLU A 64 -17.43 8.85 -6.37
N LYS A 65 -17.69 7.54 -6.52
CA LYS A 65 -18.63 6.83 -5.64
C LYS A 65 -18.29 6.94 -4.16
N TYR A 66 -16.99 6.91 -3.82
CA TYR A 66 -16.55 7.10 -2.43
C TYR A 66 -16.85 8.52 -1.95
N MET A 67 -16.62 9.54 -2.77
CA MET A 67 -16.90 10.94 -2.43
C MET A 67 -18.39 11.19 -2.23
N ASP A 68 -19.25 10.59 -3.05
CA ASP A 68 -20.70 10.74 -2.90
C ASP A 68 -21.21 10.05 -1.63
N LEU A 69 -20.75 8.83 -1.35
CA LEU A 69 -21.07 8.15 -0.09
C LEU A 69 -20.54 8.92 1.13
N PHE A 70 -19.35 9.52 1.02
CA PHE A 70 -18.80 10.37 2.08
C PHE A 70 -19.68 11.60 2.34
N LYS A 71 -20.20 12.26 1.30
CA LYS A 71 -21.17 13.36 1.44
C LYS A 71 -22.46 12.90 2.12
N GLU A 72 -22.93 11.69 1.82
CA GLU A 72 -24.10 11.08 2.46
C GLU A 72 -23.84 10.59 3.89
N GLY A 73 -22.61 10.68 4.40
CA GLY A 73 -22.21 10.13 5.71
C GLY A 73 -22.17 8.60 5.76
N ARG A 74 -22.25 7.92 4.61
CA ARG A 74 -22.21 6.45 4.52
C ARG A 74 -20.81 5.97 4.22
N LYS A 75 -20.47 4.79 4.75
CA LYS A 75 -19.23 4.09 4.41
C LYS A 75 -19.45 3.26 3.14
N MET A 76 -18.38 3.11 2.35
CA MET A 76 -18.39 2.21 1.21
C MET A 76 -18.67 0.78 1.69
N PRO A 77 -19.59 0.03 1.06
CA PRO A 77 -19.84 -1.35 1.44
C PRO A 77 -18.55 -2.16 1.32
N GLU A 78 -18.24 -2.96 2.34
CA GLU A 78 -17.11 -3.89 2.28
C GLU A 78 -17.32 -4.84 1.11
N LYS A 79 -16.24 -5.12 0.36
CA LYS A 79 -16.31 -6.14 -0.68
C LYS A 79 -16.69 -7.45 -0.02
N ALA A 80 -17.67 -8.16 -0.57
CA ALA A 80 -18.05 -9.49 -0.10
C ALA A 80 -16.79 -10.37 -0.06
N LYS A 81 -16.43 -10.84 1.14
CA LYS A 81 -15.35 -11.81 1.32
C LYS A 81 -15.80 -13.08 0.60
N HIS A 82 -15.24 -13.36 -0.57
CA HIS A 82 -15.39 -14.68 -1.16
C HIS A 82 -14.70 -15.64 -0.20
N ARG A 83 -15.50 -16.53 0.38
CA ARG A 83 -15.09 -17.51 1.37
C ARG A 83 -14.38 -18.67 0.69
#